data_AF-A0A848TA63-F1
#
_entry.id   AF-A0A848TA63-F1
#
_cell.length_a   1.000
_cell.length_b   1.000
_cell.length_c   1.000
_cell.angle_alpha   90.00
_cell.angle_beta   90.00
_cell.angle_gamma   90.00
#
_symmetry.space_group_name_H-M   'P 1'
#
loop_
_entity.id
_entity.type
_entity.pdbx_description
1 polymer ?
#
loop_
_entity_poly.entity_id
_entity_poly.type
_entity_poly.pdbx_seq_one_letter_code
_entity_poly.pdbx_strand_id
1 'polypeptide(L)'
;MILAANLSWLFTERPLPERPAAAARAGFEAVEVLFPYDIPAADLRGAVEASGLALALINTPPGDTMGQAAMPGEEEAFRRNFARAASYARDAGSPALHVMSGKTQDPAARDTLVA
;
A
#
# COMPACT_ATOMS: atom_id res chain seq x y z
N MET A 1 -4.75 -15.93 -15.39
CA MET A 1 -4.88 -15.32 -14.05
C MET A 1 -3.54 -14.73 -13.71
N ILE A 2 -3.46 -13.43 -13.43
CA ILE A 2 -2.21 -12.76 -13.04
C ILE A 2 -2.03 -12.94 -11.54
N LEU A 3 -0.84 -13.38 -11.11
CA LEU A 3 -0.47 -13.47 -9.70
C LEU A 3 0.39 -12.26 -9.31
N ALA A 4 0.07 -11.63 -8.18
CA ALA A 4 0.87 -10.55 -7.61
C ALA A 4 1.66 -11.06 -6.40
N ALA A 5 2.98 -10.83 -6.37
CA ALA A 5 3.80 -11.11 -5.20
C ALA A 5 3.65 -9.98 -4.17
N ASN A 6 3.24 -10.32 -2.95
CA ASN A 6 3.25 -9.35 -1.86
C ASN A 6 4.67 -9.19 -1.29
N LEU A 7 5.33 -8.08 -1.64
CA LEU A 7 6.72 -7.81 -1.28
C LEU A 7 6.90 -7.43 0.20
N SER A 8 5.81 -7.20 0.95
CA SER A 8 5.87 -7.05 2.40
C SER A 8 6.07 -8.40 3.10
N TRP A 9 5.73 -9.51 2.45
CA TRP A 9 5.87 -10.87 2.99
C TRP A 9 6.94 -11.71 2.28
N LEU A 10 7.10 -11.52 0.98
CA LEU A 10 8.03 -12.27 0.14
C LEU A 10 9.30 -11.46 -0.13
N PHE A 11 10.41 -12.18 -0.32
CA PHE A 11 11.72 -11.61 -0.66
C PHE A 11 12.25 -10.62 0.38
N THR A 12 11.88 -10.80 1.66
CA THR A 12 12.20 -9.88 2.76
C THR A 12 13.68 -9.93 3.17
N GLU A 13 14.43 -10.93 2.69
CA GLU A 13 15.88 -11.00 2.78
C GLU A 13 16.60 -9.92 1.95
N ARG A 14 15.85 -9.11 1.18
CA ARG A 14 16.35 -8.01 0.33
C ARG A 14 15.74 -6.66 0.73
N PRO A 15 16.41 -5.53 0.48
CA PRO A 15 15.78 -4.22 0.57
C PRO A 15 14.66 -4.06 -0.47
N LEU A 16 13.64 -3.25 -0.18
CA LEU A 16 12.42 -3.14 -1.01
C LEU A 16 12.70 -2.88 -2.50
N PRO A 17 13.63 -1.98 -2.91
CA PRO A 17 13.91 -1.75 -4.33
C PRO A 17 14.45 -2.98 -5.10
N GLU A 18 14.99 -3.98 -4.42
CA GLU A 18 15.51 -5.20 -5.05
C GLU A 18 14.47 -6.33 -5.16
N ARG A 19 13.37 -6.23 -4.41
CA ARG A 19 12.34 -7.28 -4.33
C ARG A 19 11.56 -7.47 -5.64
N PRO A 20 11.20 -6.42 -6.42
CA PRO A 20 10.55 -6.61 -7.71
C PRO A 20 11.34 -7.52 -8.66
N ALA A 21 12.66 -7.35 -8.74
CA ALA A 21 13.50 -8.19 -9.59
C ALA A 21 13.51 -9.66 -9.13
N ALA A 22 13.42 -9.91 -7.81
CA ALA A 22 13.30 -11.25 -7.27
C ALA A 22 11.92 -11.88 -7.61
N ALA A 23 10.84 -11.10 -7.52
CA ALA A 23 9.51 -11.54 -7.92
C ALA A 23 9.43 -11.88 -9.41
N ALA A 24 10.02 -11.06 -10.28
CA ALA A 24 10.08 -11.32 -11.72
C ALA A 24 10.81 -12.64 -12.03
N ARG A 25 11.97 -12.89 -11.39
CA ARG A 25 12.71 -14.16 -11.53
C ARG A 25 11.92 -15.37 -11.04
N ALA A 26 11.02 -15.19 -10.08
CA ALA A 26 10.12 -16.24 -9.60
C ALA A 26 8.88 -16.45 -10.48
N GLY A 27 8.72 -15.69 -11.57
CA GLY A 27 7.64 -15.84 -12.54
C GLY A 27 6.36 -15.08 -12.20
N PHE A 28 6.40 -14.13 -11.25
CA PHE A 28 5.30 -13.20 -11.05
C PHE A 28 5.23 -12.17 -12.18
N GLU A 29 4.03 -11.66 -12.45
CA GLU A 29 3.79 -10.61 -13.45
C GLU A 29 3.40 -9.27 -12.79
N ALA A 30 3.09 -9.31 -11.49
CA ALA A 30 2.76 -8.13 -10.70
C ALA A 30 3.29 -8.23 -9.27
N VAL A 31 3.28 -7.11 -8.56
CA VAL A 31 3.64 -7.01 -7.15
C VAL A 31 2.66 -6.13 -6.39
N GLU A 32 2.54 -6.36 -5.10
CA GLU A 32 1.87 -5.43 -4.17
C GLU A 32 2.77 -5.17 -2.96
N VAL A 33 2.60 -4.02 -2.32
CA VAL A 33 3.38 -3.62 -1.14
C VAL A 33 2.47 -2.92 -0.16
N LEU A 34 2.42 -3.37 1.10
CA LEU A 34 1.52 -2.78 2.08
C LEU A 34 1.84 -1.28 2.31
N PHE A 35 3.07 -0.97 2.72
CA PHE A 35 3.45 0.36 3.20
C PHE A 35 4.82 0.78 2.64
N PRO A 36 4.90 1.24 1.37
CA PRO A 36 6.18 1.59 0.73
C PRO A 36 6.74 2.96 1.12
N TYR A 37 6.20 3.59 2.17
CA TYR A 37 6.38 5.02 2.45
C TYR A 37 7.79 5.42 2.94
N ASP A 38 8.66 4.44 3.21
CA ASP A 38 10.06 4.66 3.58
C ASP A 38 10.97 4.94 2.38
N ILE A 39 10.47 4.75 1.15
CA ILE A 39 11.19 5.09 -0.08
C ILE A 39 10.36 6.04 -0.95
N PRO A 40 10.99 6.90 -1.77
CA PRO A 40 10.30 7.70 -2.77
C PRO A 40 9.47 6.85 -3.74
N ALA A 41 8.29 7.35 -4.14
CA ALA A 41 7.40 6.67 -5.09
C ALA A 41 8.08 6.39 -6.44
N ALA A 42 8.95 7.30 -6.90
CA ALA A 42 9.72 7.16 -8.12
C ALA A 42 10.71 5.98 -8.07
N ASP A 43 11.30 5.72 -6.89
CA ASP A 43 12.24 4.61 -6.71
C ASP A 43 11.50 3.27 -6.76
N LEU A 44 10.33 3.18 -6.10
CA LEU A 44 9.48 2.00 -6.20
C LEU A 44 9.04 1.76 -7.64
N ARG A 45 8.54 2.81 -8.32
CA ARG A 45 8.10 2.73 -9.72
C ARG A 45 9.23 2.24 -10.62
N GLY A 46 10.40 2.85 -10.51
CA GLY A 46 11.57 2.48 -11.30
C GLY A 46 11.98 1.02 -11.09
N ALA A 47 11.97 0.54 -9.84
CA ALA A 47 12.28 -0.85 -9.54
C ALA A 47 11.26 -1.85 -10.13
N VAL A 48 9.97 -1.51 -10.06
CA VAL A 48 8.88 -2.32 -10.63
C VAL A 48 8.96 -2.34 -12.17
N GLU A 49 9.06 -1.18 -12.82
CA GLU A 49 9.13 -1.05 -14.27
C GLU A 49 10.40 -1.72 -14.84
N ALA A 50 11.56 -1.53 -14.19
CA ALA A 50 12.82 -2.17 -14.61
C ALA A 50 12.77 -3.70 -14.49
N SER A 51 11.87 -4.24 -13.66
CA SER A 51 11.64 -5.69 -13.52
C SER A 51 10.57 -6.22 -14.48
N GLY A 52 9.95 -5.35 -15.30
CA GLY A 52 8.88 -5.74 -16.22
C GLY A 52 7.57 -6.12 -15.52
N LEU A 53 7.36 -5.66 -14.27
CA LEU A 53 6.19 -5.99 -13.46
C LEU A 53 5.20 -4.82 -13.41
N ALA A 54 3.96 -5.10 -13.00
CA ALA A 54 2.98 -4.09 -12.60
C ALA A 54 2.92 -3.95 -11.07
N LEU A 55 2.75 -2.72 -10.57
CA LEU A 55 2.38 -2.49 -9.17
C LEU A 55 0.85 -2.59 -9.06
N ALA A 56 0.33 -3.62 -8.41
CA ALA A 56 -1.09 -3.91 -8.34
C ALA A 56 -1.81 -3.11 -7.25
N LEU A 57 -1.19 -3.01 -6.06
CA LEU A 57 -1.85 -2.47 -4.87
C LEU A 57 -0.82 -1.93 -3.86
N ILE A 58 -1.19 -0.84 -3.19
CA ILE A 58 -0.61 -0.42 -1.90
C ILE A 58 -1.71 -0.10 -0.88
N ASN A 59 -1.38 0.04 0.40
CA ASN A 59 -2.32 0.47 1.43
C ASN A 59 -2.06 1.90 1.88
N THR A 60 -3.08 2.60 2.42
CA THR A 60 -2.87 3.85 3.18
C THR A 60 -1.94 3.63 4.39
N PRO A 61 -1.25 4.69 4.90
CA PRO A 61 -0.41 4.57 6.08
C PRO A 61 -1.14 3.90 7.26
N PRO A 62 -0.49 2.98 7.98
CA PRO A 62 -1.16 2.23 9.02
C PRO A 62 -1.37 3.07 10.29
N GLY A 63 -0.48 4.03 10.59
CA GLY A 63 -0.47 4.68 11.90
C GLY A 63 -0.41 3.65 13.06
N ASP A 64 -0.82 4.06 14.25
CA ASP A 64 -0.82 3.18 15.42
C ASP A 64 -2.00 2.20 15.43
N THR A 65 -3.10 2.57 14.76
CA THR A 65 -4.38 1.85 14.76
C THR A 65 -4.57 0.95 13.55
N MET A 66 -3.61 0.81 12.63
CA MET A 66 -3.79 0.10 11.35
C MET A 66 -4.91 0.72 10.50
N GLY A 67 -4.88 2.04 10.34
CA GLY A 67 -5.83 2.83 9.56
C GLY A 67 -6.63 3.82 10.39
N GLN A 68 -7.30 4.76 9.72
CA GLN A 68 -8.07 5.83 10.35
C GLN A 68 -9.43 6.08 9.66
N ALA A 69 -9.80 5.32 8.63
CA ALA A 69 -11.00 5.62 7.83
C ALA A 69 -12.31 5.47 8.61
N ALA A 70 -12.32 4.66 9.67
CA ALA A 70 -13.47 4.37 10.52
C ALA A 70 -13.23 4.78 11.99
N MET A 71 -12.35 5.75 12.23
CA MET A 71 -11.99 6.24 13.56
C MET A 71 -12.69 7.59 13.84
N PRO A 72 -13.73 7.63 14.68
CA PRO A 72 -14.42 8.90 15.00
C PRO A 72 -13.46 9.95 15.56
N GLY A 73 -13.52 11.18 15.05
CA GLY A 73 -12.65 12.29 15.48
C GLY A 73 -11.27 12.33 14.81
N GLU A 74 -10.93 11.35 13.96
CA GLU A 74 -9.66 11.28 13.23
C GLU A 74 -9.80 11.72 11.76
N GLU A 75 -10.88 12.42 11.39
CA GLU A 75 -11.21 12.72 9.98
C GLU A 75 -10.14 13.58 9.30
N GLU A 76 -9.55 14.55 10.01
CA GLU A 76 -8.48 15.37 9.48
C GLU A 76 -7.20 14.56 9.24
N ALA A 77 -6.85 13.69 10.19
CA ALA A 77 -5.72 12.79 10.04
C ALA A 77 -5.92 11.80 8.89
N PHE A 78 -7.12 11.24 8.77
CA PHE A 78 -7.53 10.43 7.63
C PHE A 78 -7.37 11.19 6.31
N ARG A 79 -7.91 12.41 6.16
CA ARG A 79 -7.81 13.21 4.93
C ARG A 79 -6.36 13.45 4.52
N ARG A 80 -5.49 13.82 5.47
CA ARG A 80 -4.06 14.03 5.20
C ARG A 80 -3.38 12.73 4.75
N ASN A 81 -3.60 11.64 5.46
CA ASN A 81 -2.96 10.36 5.18
C ASN A 81 -3.47 9.75 3.86
N PHE A 82 -4.77 9.88 3.57
CA PHE A 82 -5.34 9.49 2.29
C PHE A 82 -4.76 10.32 1.14
N ALA A 83 -4.67 11.65 1.27
CA ALA A 83 -4.08 12.50 0.23
C ALA A 83 -2.61 12.14 -0.06
N ARG A 84 -1.82 11.88 0.99
CA ARG A 84 -0.44 11.37 0.86
C ARG A 84 -0.41 10.02 0.13
N ALA A 85 -1.25 9.08 0.53
CA ALA A 85 -1.31 7.74 -0.08
C ALA A 85 -1.76 7.79 -1.54
N ALA A 86 -2.76 8.62 -1.86
CA ALA A 86 -3.26 8.79 -3.22
C ALA A 86 -2.21 9.42 -4.15
N SER A 87 -1.47 10.44 -3.67
CA SER A 87 -0.33 10.98 -4.42
C SER A 87 0.74 9.92 -4.64
N TYR A 88 1.10 9.18 -3.58
CA TYR A 88 2.09 8.12 -3.68
C TYR A 88 1.68 7.04 -4.68
N ALA A 89 0.43 6.54 -4.60
CA ALA A 89 -0.10 5.53 -5.51
C ALA A 89 -0.04 6.00 -6.97
N ARG A 90 -0.45 7.24 -7.25
CA ARG A 90 -0.37 7.84 -8.58
C ARG A 90 1.08 7.89 -9.09
N ASP A 91 1.99 8.39 -8.26
CA ASP A 91 3.37 8.61 -8.67
C ASP A 91 4.14 7.28 -8.80
N ALA A 92 3.79 6.28 -7.98
CA ALA A 92 4.31 4.91 -8.02
C ALA A 92 3.70 4.04 -9.14
N GLY A 93 2.58 4.49 -9.75
CA GLY A 93 1.88 3.75 -10.80
C GLY A 93 0.94 2.63 -10.30
N SER A 94 0.52 2.66 -9.02
CA SER A 94 -0.47 1.71 -8.49
C SER A 94 -1.90 2.11 -8.91
N PRO A 95 -2.67 1.24 -9.58
CA PRO A 95 -4.05 1.53 -9.97
C PRO A 95 -5.04 1.42 -8.80
N ALA A 96 -4.63 0.77 -7.71
CA ALA A 96 -5.46 0.55 -6.53
C ALA A 96 -4.76 1.00 -5.25
N LEU A 97 -5.59 1.45 -4.31
CA LEU A 97 -5.20 1.83 -2.95
C LEU A 97 -6.19 1.19 -1.97
N HIS A 98 -5.69 0.34 -1.08
CA HIS A 98 -6.48 -0.20 0.01
C HIS A 98 -6.51 0.78 1.18
N VAL A 99 -7.70 1.32 1.44
CA VAL A 99 -7.94 2.27 2.53
C VAL A 99 -8.16 1.50 3.82
N MET A 100 -7.23 1.63 4.77
CA MET A 100 -7.31 0.93 6.04
C MET A 100 -8.27 1.63 7.01
N SER A 101 -9.21 0.86 7.57
CA SER A 101 -10.27 1.39 8.44
C SER A 101 -9.79 1.83 9.82
N GLY A 102 -8.82 1.15 10.41
CA GLY A 102 -8.43 1.33 11.80
C GLY A 102 -9.04 0.27 12.73
N LYS A 103 -8.28 -0.12 13.74
CA LYS A 103 -8.66 -1.06 14.80
C LYS A 103 -9.13 -0.29 16.01
N THR A 104 -10.37 -0.51 16.39
CA THR A 104 -10.97 0.08 17.58
C THR A 104 -12.06 -0.83 18.15
N GLN A 105 -12.33 -0.68 19.45
CA GLN A 105 -13.48 -1.28 20.13
C GLN A 105 -14.58 -0.25 20.41
N ASP A 106 -14.38 1.02 20.03
CA ASP A 106 -15.37 2.07 20.20
C ASP A 106 -16.64 1.75 19.39
N PRO A 107 -17.81 1.61 20.04
CA PRO A 107 -19.06 1.38 19.35
C PRO A 107 -19.39 2.46 18.30
N ALA A 108 -18.95 3.70 18.51
CA ALA A 108 -19.19 4.82 17.58
C ALA A 108 -18.52 4.61 16.21
N ALA A 109 -17.51 3.73 16.12
CA ALA A 109 -16.92 3.37 14.83
C ALA A 109 -17.92 2.71 13.87
N ARG A 110 -18.96 2.04 14.40
CA ARG A 110 -20.01 1.44 13.56
C ARG A 110 -20.81 2.47 12.78
N ASP A 111 -20.96 3.67 13.33
CA ASP A 111 -21.70 4.76 12.69
C ASP A 111 -20.97 5.33 11.47
N THR A 112 -19.70 4.95 11.25
CA THR A 112 -18.90 5.34 10.08
C THR A 112 -19.11 4.42 8.87
N LEU A 113 -19.78 3.28 9.02
CA LEU A 113 -20.01 2.34 7.92
C LEU A 113 -21.01 2.94 6.91
N VAL A 114 -20.66 2.85 5.63
CA VAL A 114 -21.53 3.26 4.52
C VAL A 114 -22.18 2.02 3.90
N ALA A 115 -23.49 2.08 3.66
CA ALA A 115 -24.30 1.00 3.09
C ALA A 115 -24.13 0.85 1.57
#